data_AF-A0AAU8GA87-F1
#
_entry.id   AF-A0AAU8GA87-F1
#
_cell.length_a   1.000
_cell.length_b   1.000
_cell.length_c   1.000
_cell.angle_alpha   90.00
_cell.angle_beta   90.00
_cell.angle_gamma   90.00
#
_symmetry.space_group_name_H-M   'P 1'
#
loop_
_entity.id
_entity.type
_entity.pdbx_description
1 polymer ?
#
loop_
_entity_poly.entity_id
_entity_poly.type
_entity_poly.pdbx_seq_one_letter_code
_entity_poly.pdbx_strand_id
1 'polypeptide(L)'
;MPIYEFFCPNCNHTFERLSPLTGQPNVSCERCGLDGQRVMSRFSFRHATTHYQHMQERQEEARYKTDKRMDEDPLLDPTNWLNKVKQERAAEKAFAKEVQSKFGKEPDAPMRYMGELEMSRQISGEGAALES
;
A
#
# COMPACT_ATOMS: atom_id res chain seq x y z
N MET A 1 -5.04 -23.81 42.13
CA MET A 1 -4.57 -22.41 42.17
C MET A 1 -3.55 -22.21 41.06
N PRO A 2 -3.56 -21.07 40.34
CA PRO A 2 -2.58 -20.80 39.30
C PRO A 2 -1.18 -20.58 39.88
N ILE A 3 -0.16 -21.02 39.14
CA ILE A 3 1.26 -20.76 39.42
C ILE A 3 1.64 -19.48 38.66
N TYR A 4 2.28 -18.54 39.35
CA TYR A 4 2.83 -17.33 38.75
C TYR A 4 4.33 -17.26 38.94
N GLU A 5 4.99 -16.56 38.03
CA GLU A 5 6.41 -16.24 38.09
C GLU A 5 6.61 -14.91 38.84
N PHE A 6 7.58 -14.86 39.73
CA PHE A 6 7.93 -13.71 40.54
C PHE A 6 9.42 -13.39 40.39
N PHE A 7 9.76 -12.11 40.44
CA PHE A 7 11.12 -11.60 40.39
C PHE A 7 11.41 -10.76 41.63
N CYS A 8 12.51 -11.04 42.31
CA CYS A 8 12.98 -10.23 43.42
C CYS A 8 13.96 -9.15 42.93
N PRO A 9 13.67 -7.85 43.15
CA PRO A 9 14.55 -6.76 42.71
C PRO A 9 15.84 -6.62 43.53
N ASN A 10 15.93 -7.24 44.71
CA ASN A 10 17.13 -7.14 45.55
C ASN A 10 18.18 -8.21 45.18
N CYS A 11 17.77 -9.48 45.06
CA CYS A 11 18.70 -10.58 44.78
C CYS A 11 18.66 -11.08 43.33
N ASN A 12 17.89 -10.43 42.45
CA ASN A 12 17.68 -10.80 41.05
C ASN A 12 17.25 -12.27 40.83
N HIS A 13 16.59 -12.86 41.82
CA HIS A 13 16.13 -14.24 41.76
C HIS A 13 14.73 -14.32 41.15
N THR A 14 14.56 -15.17 40.14
CA THR A 14 13.26 -15.57 39.61
C THR A 14 12.79 -16.85 40.27
N PHE A 15 11.51 -16.91 40.64
CA PHE A 15 10.93 -18.08 41.32
C PHE A 15 9.43 -18.19 41.02
N GLU A 16 8.87 -19.39 41.21
CA GLU A 16 7.48 -19.68 40.91
C GLU A 16 6.68 -19.93 42.19
N ARG A 17 5.46 -19.40 42.27
CA ARG A 17 4.60 -19.59 43.45
C ARG A 17 3.12 -19.63 43.09
N LEU A 18 2.40 -20.47 43.83
CA LEU A 18 0.94 -20.52 43.80
C LEU A 18 0.39 -19.24 44.45
N SER A 19 -0.43 -18.49 43.72
CA SER A 19 -1.11 -17.31 44.25
C SER A 19 -2.57 -17.28 43.79
N PRO A 20 -3.49 -16.74 44.60
CA PRO A 20 -4.84 -16.45 44.14
C PRO A 20 -4.81 -15.44 42.99
N LEU A 21 -5.84 -15.52 42.13
CA LEU A 21 -6.05 -14.61 41.01
C LEU A 21 -6.43 -13.20 41.50
N THR A 22 -7.21 -13.13 42.57
CA THR A 22 -7.69 -11.89 43.20
C THR A 22 -6.89 -11.60 44.48
N GLY A 23 -6.32 -10.40 44.58
CA GLY A 23 -5.51 -9.95 45.72
C GLY A 23 -4.07 -9.59 45.33
N GLN A 24 -3.45 -8.67 46.08
CA GLN A 24 -2.02 -8.38 45.94
C GLN A 24 -1.22 -9.57 46.50
N PRO A 25 -0.39 -10.25 45.68
CA PRO A 25 0.45 -11.31 46.19
C PRO A 25 1.61 -10.71 46.99
N ASN A 26 1.48 -10.65 48.32
CA ASN A 26 2.62 -10.41 49.22
C ASN A 26 3.46 -11.69 49.26
N VAL A 27 4.27 -11.88 48.23
CA VAL A 27 5.09 -13.08 48.06
C VAL A 27 6.53 -12.73 48.39
N SER A 28 7.02 -13.22 49.53
CA SER A 28 8.39 -13.01 49.98
C SER A 28 9.37 -13.90 49.21
N CYS A 29 10.53 -13.35 48.89
CA CYS A 29 11.62 -14.05 48.23
C CYS A 29 12.31 -15.03 49.19
N GLU A 30 12.56 -16.26 48.73
CA GLU A 30 13.20 -17.31 49.53
C GLU A 30 14.68 -17.03 49.87
N ARG A 31 15.34 -16.13 49.12
CA ARG A 31 16.76 -15.79 49.35
C ARG A 31 16.99 -14.60 50.27
N CYS A 32 16.11 -13.61 50.23
CA CYS A 32 16.33 -12.34 50.95
C CYS A 32 15.15 -11.90 51.84
N GLY A 33 14.01 -12.60 51.80
CA GLY A 33 12.84 -12.31 52.62
C GLY A 33 12.03 -11.08 52.18
N LEU A 34 12.48 -10.31 51.20
CA LEU A 34 11.79 -9.13 50.67
C LEU A 34 10.72 -9.49 49.65
N ASP A 35 9.80 -8.56 49.40
CA ASP A 35 8.69 -8.76 48.47
C ASP A 35 9.16 -8.94 47.02
N GLY A 36 8.68 -10.02 46.39
CA GLY A 36 8.85 -10.31 44.98
C GLY A 36 7.73 -9.70 44.14
N GLN A 37 8.07 -9.19 42.97
CA GLN A 37 7.12 -8.63 42.02
C GLN A 37 6.65 -9.71 41.04
N ARG A 38 5.34 -9.77 40.77
CA ARG A 38 4.77 -10.72 39.80
C ARG A 38 5.22 -10.32 38.39
N VAL A 39 5.81 -11.26 37.65
CA VAL A 39 6.20 -11.08 36.26
C VAL A 39 5.22 -11.82 35.36
N MET A 40 4.78 -11.18 34.28
CA MET A 40 4.02 -11.88 33.25
C MET A 40 4.99 -12.66 32.36
N SER A 41 4.83 -13.98 32.33
CA SER A 41 5.66 -14.85 31.48
C SER A 41 5.52 -14.46 30.00
N ARG A 42 6.64 -14.48 29.27
CA ARG A 42 6.69 -14.26 27.81
C ARG A 42 5.84 -15.28 27.02
N PHE A 43 5.45 -16.39 27.64
CA PHE A 43 4.66 -17.45 27.02
C PHE A 43 3.23 -16.99 26.66
N SER A 44 2.61 -16.13 27.48
CA SER A 44 1.24 -15.65 27.26
C SER A 44 1.07 -14.85 25.95
N PHE A 45 2.14 -14.28 25.41
CA PHE A 45 2.10 -13.56 24.13
C PHE A 45 2.06 -14.49 22.90
N ARG A 46 2.42 -15.77 23.03
CA ARG A 46 2.50 -16.68 21.88
C ARG A 46 1.14 -17.17 21.39
N HIS A 47 0.12 -17.15 22.24
CA HIS A 47 -1.23 -17.61 21.87
C HIS A 47 -2.18 -16.48 21.44
N ALA A 48 -1.71 -15.23 21.43
CA ALA A 48 -2.41 -14.12 20.80
C ALA A 48 -2.31 -14.15 19.26
N THR A 49 -1.48 -15.04 18.70
CA THR A 49 -1.15 -15.07 17.28
C THR A 49 -2.33 -15.48 16.41
N THR A 50 -3.19 -16.43 16.81
CA THR A 50 -4.26 -16.93 15.92
C THR A 50 -5.28 -15.86 15.57
N HIS A 51 -5.78 -15.12 16.57
CA HIS A 51 -6.73 -14.03 16.32
C HIS A 51 -6.07 -12.84 15.62
N TYR A 52 -4.82 -12.53 15.96
CA TYR A 52 -4.08 -11.44 15.32
C TYR A 52 -3.75 -11.75 13.85
N GLN A 53 -3.36 -12.99 13.55
CA GLN A 53 -3.12 -13.47 12.19
C GLN A 53 -4.39 -13.40 11.34
N HIS A 54 -5.53 -13.88 11.85
CA HIS A 54 -6.80 -13.75 11.14
C HIS A 54 -7.24 -12.29 10.93
N MET A 55 -6.93 -11.40 11.88
CA MET A 55 -7.16 -9.96 11.70
C MET A 55 -6.29 -9.39 10.56
N GLN A 56 -5.01 -9.80 10.49
CA GLN A 56 -4.10 -9.39 9.42
C GLN A 56 -4.54 -9.94 8.05
N GLU A 57 -4.86 -11.23 7.97
CA GLU A 57 -5.36 -11.88 6.74
C GLU A 57 -6.62 -11.19 6.22
N ARG A 58 -7.56 -10.83 7.10
CA ARG A 58 -8.78 -10.11 6.71
C ARG A 58 -8.48 -8.71 6.16
N GLN A 59 -7.50 -8.01 6.73
CA GLN A 59 -7.07 -6.71 6.23
C GLN A 59 -6.40 -6.83 4.86
N GLU A 60 -5.58 -7.86 4.67
CA GLU A 60 -4.90 -8.14 3.40
C GLU A 60 -5.89 -8.53 2.31
N GLU A 61 -6.87 -9.38 2.61
CA GLU A 61 -7.93 -9.75 1.67
C GLU A 61 -8.77 -8.53 1.26
N ALA A 62 -9.06 -7.62 2.20
CA ALA A 62 -9.76 -6.37 1.90
C ALA A 62 -8.94 -5.46 0.97
N ARG A 63 -7.63 -5.36 1.19
CA ARG A 63 -6.71 -4.60 0.32
C ARG A 63 -6.60 -5.22 -1.07
N TYR A 64 -6.45 -6.53 -1.16
CA TYR A 64 -6.41 -7.23 -2.44
C TYR A 64 -7.69 -6.98 -3.26
N LYS A 65 -8.86 -7.02 -2.62
CA LYS A 65 -10.14 -6.72 -3.27
C LYS A 65 -10.24 -5.26 -3.73
N THR A 66 -9.68 -4.31 -2.97
CA THR A 66 -9.69 -2.90 -3.39
C THR A 66 -8.77 -2.67 -4.57
N ASP A 67 -7.55 -3.21 -4.55
CA ASP A 67 -6.57 -3.06 -5.62
C ASP A 67 -7.10 -3.68 -6.92
N LYS A 68 -7.65 -4.90 -6.84
CA LYS A 68 -8.27 -5.54 -8.00
C LYS A 68 -9.41 -4.71 -8.61
N ARG A 69 -10.24 -4.05 -7.79
CA ARG A 69 -11.30 -3.17 -8.29
C ARG A 69 -10.73 -1.93 -8.99
N MET A 70 -9.62 -1.38 -8.48
CA MET A 70 -8.94 -0.24 -9.12
C MET A 70 -8.31 -0.64 -10.46
N ASP A 71 -7.79 -1.86 -10.56
CA ASP A 71 -7.24 -2.41 -11.81
C ASP A 71 -8.34 -2.69 -12.85
N GLU A 72 -9.50 -3.20 -12.42
CA GLU A 72 -10.63 -3.54 -13.31
C GLU A 72 -11.33 -2.31 -13.89
N ASP A 73 -11.48 -1.24 -13.09
CA ASP A 73 -12.10 0.01 -13.52
C ASP A 73 -11.11 1.19 -13.41
N PRO A 74 -10.29 1.45 -14.45
CA PRO A 74 -9.33 2.56 -14.45
C PRO A 74 -9.98 3.95 -14.27
N LEU A 75 -11.29 4.06 -14.49
CA LEU A 75 -12.08 5.28 -14.26
C LEU A 75 -12.30 5.57 -12.76
N LEU A 76 -12.09 4.59 -11.89
CA LEU A 76 -12.23 4.73 -10.45
C LEU A 76 -10.99 5.40 -9.80
N ASP A 77 -9.84 5.40 -10.49
CA ASP A 77 -8.63 6.05 -10.03
C ASP A 77 -8.68 7.58 -10.32
N PRO A 78 -8.72 8.44 -9.29
CA PRO A 78 -8.74 9.90 -9.47
C PRO A 78 -7.50 10.46 -10.18
N THR A 79 -6.41 9.71 -10.28
CA THR A 79 -5.17 10.14 -10.94
C THR A 79 -5.10 9.78 -12.43
N ASN A 80 -5.96 8.87 -12.91
CA ASN A 80 -5.95 8.44 -14.29
C ASN A 80 -6.27 9.58 -15.27
N TRP A 81 -7.33 10.36 -14.99
CA TRP A 81 -7.65 11.56 -15.78
C TRP A 81 -6.48 12.53 -15.86
N LEU A 82 -5.79 12.75 -14.74
CA LEU A 82 -4.66 13.67 -14.68
C LEU A 82 -3.49 13.21 -15.56
N ASN A 83 -3.22 11.90 -15.56
CA ASN A 83 -2.18 11.28 -16.37
C ASN A 83 -2.53 11.33 -17.86
N LYS A 84 -3.80 11.09 -18.21
CA LYS A 84 -4.30 11.24 -19.58
C LYS A 84 -4.09 12.65 -20.11
N VAL A 85 -4.49 13.68 -19.35
CA VAL A 85 -4.30 15.09 -19.75
C VAL A 85 -2.81 15.44 -19.90
N LYS A 86 -1.95 14.90 -19.02
CA LYS A 86 -0.49 15.10 -19.14
C LYS A 86 0.08 14.47 -20.41
N GLN A 87 -0.39 13.27 -20.77
CA GLN A 87 0.04 12.58 -22.00
C GLN A 87 -0.41 13.33 -23.25
N GLU A 88 -1.67 13.78 -23.31
CA GLU A 88 -2.21 14.57 -24.42
C GLU A 88 -1.39 15.85 -24.62
N ARG A 89 -1.14 16.63 -23.55
CA ARG A 89 -0.30 17.83 -23.63
C ARG A 89 1.15 17.55 -24.01
N ALA A 90 1.71 16.42 -23.59
CA ALA A 90 3.06 16.03 -23.97
C ALA A 90 3.11 15.65 -25.46
N ALA A 91 2.10 14.96 -25.97
CA ALA A 91 1.94 14.61 -27.37
C ALA A 91 1.77 15.86 -28.25
N GLU A 92 0.94 16.82 -27.85
CA GLU A 92 0.80 18.11 -28.54
C GLU A 92 2.13 18.87 -28.63
N LYS A 93 2.89 18.91 -27.55
CA LYS A 93 4.21 19.55 -27.53
C LYS A 93 5.23 18.81 -28.40
N ALA A 94 5.21 17.47 -28.38
CA ALA A 94 6.06 16.65 -29.23
C ALA A 94 5.72 16.86 -30.71
N PHE A 95 4.44 16.87 -31.05
CA PHE A 95 3.92 17.16 -32.38
C PHE A 95 4.34 18.56 -32.85
N ALA A 96 4.13 19.59 -32.02
CA ALA A 96 4.55 20.95 -32.34
C ALA A 96 6.07 21.06 -32.57
N LYS A 97 6.88 20.33 -31.77
CA LYS A 97 8.33 20.27 -31.95
C LYS A 97 8.71 19.54 -33.25
N GLU A 98 8.00 18.48 -33.60
CA GLU A 98 8.20 17.76 -34.86
C GLU A 98 7.85 18.62 -36.07
N VAL A 99 6.68 19.28 -36.05
CA VAL A 99 6.26 20.23 -37.10
C VAL A 99 7.28 21.37 -37.23
N GLN A 100 7.73 21.94 -36.11
CA GLN A 100 8.77 22.99 -36.10
C GLN A 100 10.10 22.50 -36.67
N SER A 101 10.46 21.24 -36.44
CA SER A 101 11.68 20.65 -36.99
C SER A 101 11.61 20.41 -38.50
N LYS A 102 10.42 20.09 -39.03
CA LYS A 102 10.19 19.80 -40.45
C LYS A 102 9.96 21.05 -41.31
N PHE A 103 9.24 22.04 -40.78
CA PHE A 103 8.79 23.22 -41.54
C PHE A 103 9.41 24.55 -41.06
N GLY A 104 10.28 24.53 -40.05
CA GLY A 104 10.83 25.75 -39.46
C GLY A 104 9.78 26.60 -38.72
N LYS A 105 10.12 27.85 -38.37
CA LYS A 105 9.22 28.81 -37.72
C LYS A 105 8.38 29.57 -38.75
N GLU A 106 7.61 28.87 -39.58
CA GLU A 106 6.61 29.53 -40.42
C GLU A 106 5.23 29.49 -39.73
N PRO A 107 4.47 30.60 -39.74
CA PRO A 107 3.23 30.72 -38.95
C PRO A 107 2.10 29.78 -39.41
N ASP A 108 2.15 29.25 -40.64
CA ASP A 108 1.09 28.42 -41.25
C ASP A 108 1.43 26.91 -41.32
N ALA A 109 2.56 26.48 -40.76
CA ALA A 109 3.05 25.10 -40.84
C ALA A 109 2.09 23.99 -40.33
N PRO A 110 1.35 24.15 -39.20
CA PRO A 110 0.53 23.04 -38.68
C PRO A 110 -0.72 22.73 -39.53
N MET A 111 -1.33 23.72 -40.19
CA MET A 111 -2.48 23.51 -41.10
C MET A 111 -2.07 22.81 -42.40
N ARG A 112 -0.88 23.11 -42.92
CA ARG A 112 -0.34 22.45 -44.13
C ARG A 112 0.00 20.98 -43.86
N TYR A 113 0.56 20.68 -42.68
CA TYR A 113 0.90 19.31 -42.29
C TYR A 113 -0.34 18.40 -42.13
N MET A 114 -1.43 18.90 -41.54
CA MET A 114 -2.68 18.13 -41.46
C MET A 114 -3.24 17.83 -42.86
N GLY A 115 -3.20 18.81 -43.78
CA GLY A 115 -3.59 18.60 -45.18
C GLY A 115 -2.67 17.63 -45.93
N GLU A 116 -1.36 17.67 -45.70
CA GLU A 116 -0.40 16.72 -46.30
C GLU A 116 -0.57 15.29 -45.76
N LEU A 117 -0.88 15.14 -44.47
CA LEU A 117 -1.21 13.85 -43.84
C LEU A 117 -2.52 13.27 -44.37
N GLU A 118 -3.54 14.10 -44.56
CA GLU A 118 -4.81 13.68 -45.17
C GLU A 118 -4.62 13.27 -46.63
N MET A 119 -3.84 14.04 -47.39
CA MET A 119 -3.57 13.75 -48.80
C MET A 119 -2.69 12.50 -48.97
N SER A 120 -1.73 12.27 -48.09
CA SER A 120 -0.93 11.03 -48.08
C SER A 120 -1.74 9.79 -47.67
N ARG A 121 -2.69 9.92 -46.73
CA ARG A 121 -3.68 8.87 -46.40
C ARG A 121 -4.64 8.54 -47.55
N GLN A 122 -5.02 9.54 -48.35
CA GLN A 122 -5.83 9.33 -49.55
C GLN A 122 -5.05 8.60 -50.66
N ILE A 123 -3.77 8.94 -50.84
CA ILE A 123 -2.88 8.30 -51.82
C ILE A 123 -2.52 6.85 -51.41
N SER A 124 -2.40 6.56 -50.11
CA SER A 124 -2.17 5.19 -49.61
C SER A 124 -3.41 4.29 -49.60
N GLY A 125 -4.59 4.82 -49.97
CA GLY A 125 -5.82 4.03 -50.12
C GLY A 125 -6.48 3.60 -48.79
N GLU A 126 -6.09 4.17 -47.66
CA GLU A 126 -6.63 3.79 -46.33
C GLU A 126 -7.93 4.55 -45.96
N GLY A 127 -8.40 5.45 -46.83
CA GLY A 127 -9.55 6.33 -46.59
C GLY A 127 -10.90 5.85 -47.14
N ALA A 128 -11.09 4.56 -47.45
CA ALA A 128 -12.31 4.06 -48.11
C ALA A 128 -13.07 2.99 -47.31
N ALA A 129 -13.24 3.18 -46.00
CA ALA A 129 -14.17 2.37 -45.23
C ALA A 129 -14.74 3.15 -44.04
N LEU A 130 -15.76 4.00 -44.28
CA LEU A 130 -16.88 4.28 -43.36
C LEU A 130 -17.79 5.39 -43.92
N GLU A 131 -18.55 5.06 -44.97
CA GLU A 131 -19.92 5.56 -45.14
C GLU A 131 -20.75 4.42 -45.75
N SER A 132 -21.31 3.58 -44.88
CA SER A 132 -22.54 2.78 -45.04
C SER A 132 -22.88 2.09 -43.72
#